data_AF-A0A1S8NDA4-F1
#
_entry.id   AF-A0A1S8NDA4-F1
#
_cell.length_a   1.000
_cell.length_b   1.000
_cell.length_c   1.000
_cell.angle_alpha   90.00
_cell.angle_beta   90.00
_cell.angle_gamma   90.00
#
_symmetry.space_group_name_H-M   'P 1'
#
loop_
_entity.id
_entity.type
_entity.pdbx_description
1 polymer ?
#
loop_
_entity_poly.entity_id
_entity_poly.type
_entity_poly.pdbx_seq_one_letter_code
_entity_poly.pdbx_strand_id
1 'polypeptide(L)'
;MISMQNIEYANLLLKDYCGTVSDFTAISSYVYQQFVCKKQYNDYAKLVVEIAIIQIKHLKLLGETIKLEGIKPIYIDNAYPCGKLWSPMYIILYYLYNRNA
;
A
#
# COMPACT_ATOMS: atom_id res chain seq x y z
N MET A 1 13.51 15.08 -22.13
CA MET A 1 12.10 15.48 -22.30
C MET A 1 11.26 14.37 -21.69
N ILE A 2 10.50 14.65 -20.62
CA ILE A 2 9.41 13.75 -20.21
C ILE A 2 8.26 14.05 -21.17
N SER A 3 7.98 13.11 -22.06
CA SER A 3 6.99 13.26 -23.12
C SER A 3 5.59 12.99 -22.57
N MET A 4 4.87 14.06 -22.23
CA MET A 4 3.42 14.09 -21.94
C MET A 4 2.96 13.22 -20.75
N GLN A 5 2.06 13.77 -19.92
CA GLN A 5 1.43 13.04 -18.82
C GLN A 5 0.77 11.75 -19.32
N ASN A 6 0.99 10.62 -18.65
CA ASN A 6 0.45 9.34 -19.06
C ASN A 6 -0.44 8.71 -17.98
N ILE A 7 -1.75 8.79 -18.18
CA ILE A 7 -2.73 8.24 -17.25
C ILE A 7 -2.62 6.72 -17.08
N GLU A 8 -2.18 5.99 -18.12
CA GLU A 8 -1.98 4.53 -18.04
C GLU A 8 -0.81 4.19 -17.10
N TYR A 9 0.27 4.96 -17.12
CA TYR A 9 1.36 4.78 -16.16
C TYR A 9 0.95 5.20 -14.75
N ALA A 10 0.22 6.30 -14.62
CA ALA A 10 -0.32 6.71 -13.33
C ALA A 10 -1.23 5.64 -12.71
N ASN A 11 -2.06 5.00 -13.53
CA ASN A 11 -2.91 3.87 -13.17
C ASN A 11 -2.11 2.67 -12.67
N LEU A 12 -1.00 2.31 -13.34
CA LEU A 12 -0.12 1.24 -12.87
C LEU A 12 0.48 1.57 -11.51
N LEU A 13 0.97 2.80 -11.33
CA LEU A 13 1.55 3.26 -10.07
C LEU A 13 0.51 3.31 -8.94
N LEU A 14 -0.75 3.64 -9.23
CA LEU A 14 -1.83 3.64 -8.24
C LEU A 14 -2.11 2.23 -7.68
N LYS A 15 -1.90 1.18 -8.46
CA LYS A 15 -2.02 -0.22 -7.98
C LYS A 15 -0.95 -0.53 -6.93
N ASP A 16 0.29 -0.12 -7.17
CA ASP A 16 1.40 -0.30 -6.22
C ASP A 16 1.28 0.65 -5.02
N TYR A 17 0.63 1.81 -5.21
CA TYR A 17 0.37 2.80 -4.16
C TYR A 17 -0.70 2.32 -3.18
N CYS A 18 -1.87 1.88 -3.67
CA CYS A 18 -3.02 1.55 -2.80
C CYS A 18 -3.94 0.42 -3.32
N GLY A 19 -3.43 -0.53 -4.09
CA GLY A 19 -4.15 -1.77 -4.45
C GLY A 19 -4.17 -2.83 -3.33
N THR A 20 -4.73 -4.00 -3.63
CA THR A 20 -4.79 -5.15 -2.70
C THR A 20 -3.40 -5.61 -2.24
N VAL A 21 -2.42 -5.62 -3.13
CA VAL A 21 -1.00 -5.85 -2.82
C VAL A 21 -0.28 -4.56 -3.20
N SER A 22 0.04 -3.75 -2.19
CA SER A 22 0.57 -2.39 -2.35
C SER A 22 1.35 -1.96 -1.13
N ASP A 23 2.09 -0.86 -1.25
CA ASP A 23 2.82 -0.27 -0.13
C ASP A 23 1.86 0.18 0.98
N PHE A 24 0.71 0.79 0.64
CA PHE A 24 -0.27 1.21 1.64
C PHE A 24 -0.92 0.02 2.36
N THR A 25 -1.22 -1.08 1.65
CA THR A 25 -1.70 -2.32 2.28
C THR A 25 -0.62 -2.94 3.16
N ALA A 26 0.64 -2.94 2.73
CA ALA A 26 1.76 -3.45 3.52
C ALA A 26 1.96 -2.64 4.81
N ILE A 27 1.99 -1.31 4.74
CA ILE A 27 2.09 -0.43 5.91
C ILE A 27 0.97 -0.74 6.90
N SER A 28 -0.28 -0.75 6.42
CA SER A 28 -1.44 -0.98 7.27
C SER A 28 -1.43 -2.37 7.91
N SER A 29 -0.95 -3.39 7.17
CA SER A 29 -0.77 -4.75 7.68
C SER A 29 0.31 -4.82 8.75
N TYR A 30 1.48 -4.24 8.52
CA TYR A 30 2.58 -4.26 9.49
C TYR A 30 2.27 -3.49 10.77
N VAL A 31 1.58 -2.36 10.67
CA VAL A 31 1.09 -1.62 11.83
C VAL A 31 0.14 -2.50 12.64
N TYR A 32 -0.81 -3.18 11.99
CA TYR A 32 -1.71 -4.12 12.67
C TYR A 32 -0.95 -5.29 13.33
N GLN A 33 0.01 -5.89 12.62
CA GLN A 33 0.86 -6.97 13.15
C GLN A 33 1.60 -6.55 14.41
N GLN A 34 2.16 -5.34 14.43
CA GLN A 34 2.84 -4.82 15.61
C GLN A 34 1.89 -4.78 16.81
N PHE A 35 0.65 -4.34 16.63
CA PHE A 35 -0.33 -4.29 17.74
C PHE A 35 -0.66 -5.68 18.28
N VAL A 36 -0.88 -6.67 17.41
CA VAL A 36 -1.33 -8.00 17.84
C VAL A 36 -0.21 -8.91 18.33
N CYS A 37 1.02 -8.74 17.82
CA CYS A 37 2.15 -9.63 18.16
C CYS A 37 3.03 -9.14 19.30
N LYS A 38 3.02 -7.84 19.66
CA LYS A 38 3.98 -7.23 20.62
C LYS A 38 4.11 -7.97 21.95
N LYS A 39 3.02 -8.51 22.51
CA LYS A 39 3.05 -9.20 23.81
C LYS A 39 3.81 -10.53 23.77
N GLN A 40 3.75 -11.25 22.66
CA GLN A 40 4.27 -12.60 22.55
C GLN A 40 5.57 -12.66 21.71
N TYR A 41 5.72 -11.74 20.76
CA TYR A 41 6.81 -11.71 19.79
C TYR A 41 7.32 -10.27 19.62
N ASN A 42 7.99 -9.74 20.66
CA ASN A 42 8.44 -8.35 20.68
C ASN A 42 9.44 -8.02 19.56
N ASP A 43 10.39 -8.93 19.27
CA ASP A 43 11.39 -8.71 18.21
C ASP A 43 10.74 -8.66 16.82
N TYR A 44 9.80 -9.56 16.56
CA TYR A 44 8.99 -9.53 15.33
C TYR A 44 8.17 -8.24 15.23
N ALA A 45 7.51 -7.83 16.31
CA ALA A 45 6.72 -6.60 16.35
C ALA A 45 7.57 -5.36 16.08
N LYS A 46 8.86 -5.37 16.48
CA LYS A 46 9.82 -4.32 16.19
C LYS A 46 10.25 -4.35 14.72
N LEU A 47 10.58 -5.53 14.20
CA LEU A 47 10.98 -5.74 12.81
C LEU A 47 9.91 -5.26 11.81
N VAL A 48 8.63 -5.61 12.02
CA VAL A 48 7.57 -5.22 11.09
C VAL A 48 7.36 -3.70 11.03
N VAL A 49 7.60 -2.97 12.13
CA VAL A 49 7.58 -1.49 12.12
C VAL A 49 8.72 -0.94 11.29
N GLU A 50 9.92 -1.50 11.41
CA GLU A 50 11.08 -1.08 10.59
C GLU A 50 10.79 -1.30 9.11
N ILE A 51 10.14 -2.41 8.75
CA ILE A 51 9.67 -2.66 7.37
C ILE A 51 8.62 -1.63 6.96
N ALA A 52 7.64 -1.32 7.81
CA ALA A 52 6.63 -0.30 7.53
C ALA A 52 7.24 1.08 7.24
N ILE A 53 8.31 1.46 7.95
CA ILE A 53 9.05 2.70 7.68
C ILE A 53 9.66 2.71 6.28
N ILE A 54 10.17 1.58 5.79
CA ILE A 54 10.67 1.45 4.41
C ILE A 54 9.51 1.59 3.40
N GLN A 55 8.38 0.93 3.66
CA GLN A 55 7.21 1.05 2.76
C GLN A 55 6.64 2.48 2.72
N ILE A 56 6.71 3.26 3.81
CA ILE A 56 6.37 4.68 3.79
C ILE A 56 7.27 5.48 2.83
N LYS A 57 8.56 5.11 2.72
CA LYS A 57 9.47 5.75 1.76
C LYS A 57 9.09 5.39 0.32
N HIS A 58 8.79 4.13 0.04
CA HIS A 58 8.31 3.71 -1.29
C HIS A 58 6.99 4.40 -1.65
N LEU A 59 6.03 4.45 -0.71
CA LEU A 59 4.75 5.13 -0.90
C LEU A 59 4.93 6.62 -1.25
N LYS A 60 5.90 7.31 -0.63
CA LYS A 60 6.25 8.70 -0.97
C LYS A 60 6.78 8.82 -2.41
N LEU A 61 7.70 7.94 -2.81
CA LEU A 61 8.26 7.93 -4.17
C LEU A 61 7.17 7.65 -5.21
N LEU A 62 6.29 6.69 -4.96
CA LEU A 62 5.13 6.41 -5.81
C LEU A 62 4.22 7.64 -5.89
N GLY A 63 3.89 8.26 -4.74
CA GLY A 63 3.03 9.43 -4.70
C GLY A 63 3.60 10.64 -5.44
N GLU A 64 4.91 10.85 -5.38
CA GLU A 64 5.61 11.88 -6.15
C GLU A 64 5.60 11.55 -7.65
N THR A 65 5.86 10.29 -8.01
CA THR A 65 5.86 9.84 -9.41
C THR A 65 4.46 9.95 -10.04
N ILE A 66 3.40 9.56 -9.32
CA ILE A 66 2.00 9.71 -9.74
C ILE A 66 1.66 11.18 -10.04
N LYS A 67 2.16 12.12 -9.22
CA LYS A 67 1.98 13.56 -9.47
C LYS A 67 2.66 14.00 -10.76
N LEU A 68 3.85 13.47 -11.07
CA LEU A 68 4.56 13.76 -12.31
C LEU A 68 3.78 13.25 -13.53
N GLU A 69 3.08 12.12 -13.40
CA GLU A 69 2.20 11.57 -14.44
C GLU A 69 0.87 12.33 -14.60
N GLY A 70 0.63 13.39 -13.80
CA GLY A 70 -0.47 14.34 -14.02
C GLY A 70 -1.74 14.10 -13.22
N ILE A 71 -1.75 13.12 -12.30
CA ILE A 71 -2.89 12.88 -11.40
C ILE A 71 -2.45 12.99 -9.94
N LYS A 72 -3.42 13.12 -9.03
CA LYS A 72 -3.14 13.15 -7.59
C LYS A 72 -2.98 11.72 -7.07
N PRO A 73 -2.09 11.46 -6.09
CA PRO A 73 -2.08 10.20 -5.37
C PRO A 73 -3.31 10.14 -4.47
N ILE A 74 -4.28 9.34 -4.89
CA ILE A 74 -5.56 9.12 -4.24
C ILE A 74 -5.66 7.63 -3.89
N TYR A 75 -6.44 7.29 -2.86
CA TYR A 75 -6.56 5.91 -2.39
C TYR A 75 -7.55 5.09 -3.24
N ILE A 76 -7.37 5.12 -4.57
CA ILE A 76 -8.03 4.24 -5.55
C ILE A 76 -6.97 3.55 -6.41
N ASP A 77 -7.20 2.29 -6.77
CA ASP A 77 -6.22 1.49 -7.52
C ASP A 77 -6.15 1.81 -9.03
N ASN A 78 -7.04 2.67 -9.53
CA ASN A 78 -7.09 3.11 -10.92
C ASN A 78 -7.82 4.46 -11.01
N ALA A 79 -7.27 5.45 -11.71
CA ALA A 79 -7.92 6.75 -11.89
C ALA A 79 -8.95 6.74 -13.03
N TYR A 80 -8.62 6.11 -14.15
CA TYR A 80 -9.52 6.00 -15.29
C TYR A 80 -9.35 4.67 -16.05
N PRO A 81 -10.41 3.87 -16.27
CA PRO A 81 -11.73 4.02 -15.64
C PRO A 81 -11.60 3.99 -14.11
N CYS A 82 -12.52 4.66 -13.40
CA CYS A 82 -12.43 4.77 -11.93
C CYS A 82 -12.34 3.36 -11.30
N GLY A 83 -11.29 3.15 -10.52
CA GLY A 83 -10.97 1.90 -9.87
C GLY A 83 -11.70 1.71 -8.54
N LYS A 84 -11.21 0.77 -7.74
CA LYS A 84 -11.73 0.50 -6.41
C LYS A 84 -11.01 1.36 -5.39
N LEU A 85 -11.78 1.88 -4.44
CA LEU A 85 -11.23 2.46 -3.22
C LEU A 85 -10.48 1.39 -2.44
N TRP A 86 -9.33 1.77 -1.89
CA TRP A 86 -8.63 0.92 -0.95
C TRP A 86 -9.56 0.56 0.21
N SER A 87 -9.53 -0.70 0.63
CA SER A 87 -10.42 -1.21 1.67
C SER A 87 -9.62 -1.97 2.74
N PRO A 88 -9.95 -1.81 4.03
CA PRO A 88 -9.35 -2.62 5.09
C PRO A 88 -9.60 -4.12 4.93
N MET A 89 -10.53 -4.53 4.06
CA MET A 89 -10.76 -5.93 3.69
C MET A 89 -9.50 -6.60 3.12
N TYR A 90 -8.59 -5.85 2.48
CA TYR A 90 -7.34 -6.40 1.97
C TYR A 90 -6.42 -6.93 3.08
N ILE A 91 -6.56 -6.40 4.28
CA ILE A 91 -5.85 -6.88 5.47
C ILE A 91 -6.61 -8.05 6.08
N ILE A 92 -7.92 -7.88 6.30
CA ILE A 92 -8.76 -8.84 7.05
C ILE A 92 -8.87 -10.20 6.34
N LEU A 93 -9.07 -10.23 5.02
CA LEU A 93 -9.21 -11.48 4.28
C LEU A 93 -7.97 -12.36 4.40
N TYR A 94 -6.77 -11.77 4.41
CA TYR A 94 -5.52 -12.50 4.60
C TYR A 94 -5.45 -13.15 6.00
N TYR A 95 -5.89 -12.45 7.05
CA TYR A 95 -5.90 -13.02 8.41
C TYR A 95 -7.00 -14.05 8.64
N LEU A 96 -8.18 -13.84 8.06
CA LEU A 96 -9.29 -14.79 8.19
C LEU A 96 -9.02 -16.08 7.42
N TYR A 97 -8.40 -16.00 6.24
CA TYR A 97 -8.05 -17.18 5.44
C TYR A 97 -6.96 -18.03 6.13
N ASN A 98 -5.96 -17.40 6.74
CA ASN A 98 -4.82 -18.10 7.37
C ASN A 98 -5.06 -18.50 8.84
N ARG A 99 -6.26 -18.28 9.40
CA ARG A 99 -6.63 -18.79 10.74
C ARG A 99 -7.10 -20.25 10.74
N ASN A 100 -7.40 -20.81 9.57
CA ASN A 100 -7.91 -22.17 9.40
C ASN A 100 -6.88 -23.13 8.77
N ALA A 101 -5.60 -22.75 8.71
CA ALA A 101 -4.49 -23.55 8.19
C ALA A 101 -3.55 -23.99 9.32
#